data_AF-A0A958RSC8-F1
#
_entry.id   AF-A0A958RSC8-F1
#
_cell.length_a   1.000
_cell.length_b   1.000
_cell.length_c   1.000
_cell.angle_alpha   90.00
_cell.angle_beta   90.00
_cell.angle_gamma   90.00
#
_symmetry.space_group_name_H-M   'P 1'
#
loop_
_entity.id
_entity.type
_entity.pdbx_description
1 polymer ?
#
loop_
_entity_poly.entity_id
_entity_poly.type
_entity_poly.pdbx_seq_one_letter_code
_entity_poly.pdbx_strand_id
1 'polypeptide(L)'
;MKKCALLTCDDLTGYVSDEDPLAEAIESQLGFICQWIPWSQSINWSEFDYAIIRTTWDYTLKRDLYLQTLKKIVQSGVELFNPFSIVEWNSHKSYLLDLLKKKLNVIESLDINKYSEQELLERVSNWSQKQIIAKPFVGATSQGLKIFNKDLQGINQLFHYIKNPQNWFLQPFYEEIFEGEMSLIYFNNKFSHGLKKIPKNGDFRSQEEFGSEIKAYEPSKLEIDFGLKILSTVTEPLLYARVDYVLVNQHPLLMELELIEPALYFRTHPQALNNFVLAIKKQFC
;
A
#
# COMPACT_ATOMS: atom_id res chain seq x y z
N MET A 1 -2.35 -25.60 20.26
CA MET A 1 -1.52 -24.64 19.49
C MET A 1 -2.46 -23.74 18.72
N LYS A 2 -2.10 -22.46 18.59
CA LYS A 2 -2.91 -21.50 17.83
C LYS A 2 -2.73 -21.74 16.34
N LYS A 3 -3.80 -21.65 15.56
CA LYS A 3 -3.79 -21.78 14.09
C LYS A 3 -3.86 -20.40 13.43
N CYS A 4 -2.97 -20.15 12.47
CA CYS A 4 -2.86 -18.87 11.78
C CYS A 4 -2.98 -19.07 10.26
N ALA A 5 -3.97 -18.42 9.64
CA ALA A 5 -4.07 -18.34 8.19
C ALA A 5 -3.19 -17.20 7.67
N LEU A 6 -2.23 -17.50 6.80
CA LEU A 6 -1.49 -16.51 6.02
C LEU A 6 -2.22 -16.35 4.68
N LEU A 7 -2.92 -15.24 4.49
CA LEU A 7 -3.74 -15.03 3.31
C LEU A 7 -2.87 -14.63 2.10
N THR A 8 -3.07 -15.32 0.99
CA THR A 8 -2.38 -15.14 -0.30
C THR A 8 -3.39 -15.09 -1.46
N CYS A 9 -2.97 -14.77 -2.68
CA CYS A 9 -3.73 -15.04 -3.90
C CYS A 9 -3.59 -16.52 -4.34
N ASP A 10 -4.44 -16.95 -5.28
CA ASP A 10 -4.42 -18.31 -5.84
C ASP A 10 -3.17 -18.59 -6.69
N ASP A 11 -2.64 -17.56 -7.34
CA ASP A 11 -1.49 -17.66 -8.25
C ASP A 11 -0.57 -16.44 -8.06
N LEU A 12 0.68 -16.72 -7.66
CA LEU A 12 1.73 -15.71 -7.50
C LEU A 12 2.58 -15.54 -8.77
N THR A 13 2.24 -16.22 -9.87
CA THR A 13 2.95 -16.08 -11.14
C THR A 13 2.99 -14.61 -11.58
N GLY A 14 4.20 -14.11 -11.83
CA GLY A 14 4.43 -12.73 -12.26
C GLY A 14 4.61 -11.72 -11.12
N TYR A 15 4.52 -12.15 -9.86
CA TYR A 15 4.88 -11.34 -8.70
C TYR A 15 6.25 -11.76 -8.13
N VAL A 16 6.93 -10.81 -7.47
CA VAL A 16 8.14 -11.13 -6.70
C VAL A 16 7.81 -11.14 -5.20
N SER A 17 8.03 -12.28 -4.55
CA SER A 17 7.76 -12.48 -3.12
C SER A 17 9.01 -13.00 -2.40
N ASP A 18 9.20 -12.54 -1.16
CA ASP A 18 10.20 -13.05 -0.21
C ASP A 18 9.57 -13.52 1.11
N GLU A 19 8.31 -13.94 1.03
CA GLU A 19 7.48 -14.35 2.17
C GLU A 19 7.65 -15.83 2.56
N ASP A 20 8.32 -16.64 1.73
CA ASP A 20 8.54 -18.08 1.95
C ASP A 20 8.96 -18.45 3.39
N PRO A 21 9.93 -17.77 4.04
CA PRO A 21 10.35 -18.13 5.39
C PRO A 21 9.37 -17.71 6.50
N LEU A 22 8.29 -16.98 6.18
CA LEU A 22 7.41 -16.38 7.18
C LEU A 22 6.70 -17.42 8.06
N ALA A 23 6.12 -18.45 7.44
CA ALA A 23 5.38 -19.48 8.17
C ALA A 23 6.31 -20.18 9.17
N GLU A 24 7.46 -20.69 8.72
CA GLU A 24 8.44 -21.36 9.58
C GLU A 24 8.95 -20.45 10.71
N ALA A 25 9.17 -19.15 10.43
CA ALA A 25 9.62 -18.20 11.44
C ALA A 25 8.55 -17.96 12.53
N ILE A 26 7.27 -17.90 12.16
CA ILE A 26 6.16 -17.77 13.12
C ILE A 26 6.02 -19.07 13.93
N GLU A 27 6.02 -20.23 13.27
CA GLU A 27 5.86 -21.53 13.91
C GLU A 27 6.98 -21.81 14.92
N SER A 28 8.24 -21.60 14.52
CA SER A 28 9.41 -21.86 15.37
C SER A 28 9.49 -20.95 16.60
N GLN A 29 9.09 -19.67 16.48
CA GLN A 29 9.23 -18.71 17.57
C GLN A 29 7.99 -18.59 18.46
N LEU A 30 6.79 -18.83 17.91
CA LEU A 30 5.51 -18.63 18.62
C LEU A 30 4.75 -19.94 18.88
N GLY A 31 5.14 -21.06 18.26
CA GLY A 31 4.46 -22.35 18.41
C GLY A 31 3.07 -22.37 17.76
N PHE A 32 2.85 -21.53 16.75
CA PHE A 32 1.62 -21.53 15.96
C PHE A 32 1.68 -22.65 14.92
N ILE A 33 0.54 -22.94 14.29
CA ILE A 33 0.46 -23.73 13.07
C ILE A 33 0.03 -22.76 11.96
N CYS A 34 0.91 -22.51 11.00
CA CYS A 34 0.68 -21.55 9.92
C CYS A 34 0.28 -22.27 8.64
N GLN A 35 -0.74 -21.74 7.95
CA GLN A 35 -1.15 -22.26 6.65
C GLN A 35 -1.34 -21.11 5.67
N TRP A 36 -0.68 -21.21 4.52
CA TRP A 36 -0.94 -20.32 3.39
C TRP A 36 -2.27 -20.69 2.75
N ILE A 37 -3.22 -19.77 2.76
CA ILE A 37 -4.57 -19.98 2.25
C ILE A 37 -4.89 -18.89 1.24
N PRO A 38 -5.22 -19.24 -0.02
CA PRO A 38 -5.75 -18.26 -0.95
C PRO A 38 -7.05 -17.65 -0.44
N TRP A 39 -7.12 -16.31 -0.40
CA TRP A 39 -8.22 -15.58 0.25
C TRP A 39 -9.59 -15.89 -0.37
N SER A 40 -9.61 -16.31 -1.64
CA SER A 40 -10.81 -16.64 -2.42
C SER A 40 -11.38 -18.04 -2.09
N GLN A 41 -10.65 -18.88 -1.35
CA GLN A 41 -11.07 -20.24 -1.07
C GLN A 41 -12.30 -20.31 -0.15
N SER A 42 -13.17 -21.28 -0.45
CA SER A 42 -14.33 -21.58 0.36
C SER A 42 -13.98 -22.66 1.40
N ILE A 43 -13.45 -22.25 2.54
CA ILE A 43 -13.10 -23.13 3.66
C ILE A 43 -13.83 -22.74 4.96
N ASN A 44 -13.72 -23.59 5.98
CA ASN A 44 -14.24 -23.29 7.31
C ASN A 44 -13.25 -22.41 8.10
N TRP A 45 -13.45 -21.10 8.04
CA TRP A 45 -12.57 -20.13 8.72
C TRP A 45 -12.55 -20.26 10.24
N SER A 46 -13.59 -20.84 10.87
CA SER A 46 -13.65 -21.02 12.32
C SER A 46 -12.61 -22.01 12.87
N GLU A 47 -11.86 -22.67 11.99
CA GLU A 47 -10.75 -23.54 12.38
C GLU A 47 -9.47 -22.77 12.72
N PHE A 48 -9.40 -21.48 12.38
CA PHE A 48 -8.26 -20.62 12.67
C PHE A 48 -8.52 -19.75 13.89
N ASP A 49 -7.45 -19.39 14.60
CA ASP A 49 -7.51 -18.36 15.64
C ASP A 49 -7.21 -16.98 15.04
N TYR A 50 -6.27 -16.93 14.08
CA TYR A 50 -5.76 -15.69 13.50
C TYR A 50 -5.73 -15.74 11.97
N ALA A 51 -5.85 -14.59 11.33
CA ALA A 51 -5.57 -14.40 9.92
C ALA A 51 -4.61 -13.21 9.72
N ILE A 52 -3.59 -13.37 8.90
CA ILE A 52 -2.63 -12.32 8.52
C ILE A 52 -2.69 -12.17 7.01
N ILE A 53 -3.05 -10.97 6.53
CA ILE A 53 -3.00 -10.66 5.10
C ILE A 53 -1.53 -10.46 4.68
N ARG A 54 -1.08 -11.13 3.61
CA ARG A 54 0.29 -10.99 3.08
C ARG A 54 0.33 -10.72 1.59
N THR A 55 -0.01 -11.69 0.75
CA THR A 55 0.21 -11.65 -0.71
C THR A 55 -1.09 -11.75 -1.50
N THR A 56 -2.16 -11.13 -1.02
CA THR A 56 -3.48 -11.07 -1.66
C THR A 56 -3.52 -10.06 -2.82
N TRP A 57 -2.45 -9.97 -3.61
CA TRP A 57 -2.20 -8.89 -4.57
C TRP A 57 -3.19 -8.83 -5.75
N ASP A 58 -4.01 -9.86 -5.94
CA ASP A 58 -5.09 -9.91 -6.92
C ASP A 58 -6.43 -9.37 -6.39
N TYR A 59 -6.53 -8.99 -5.10
CA TYR A 59 -7.81 -8.58 -4.50
C TYR A 59 -8.45 -7.39 -5.22
N THR A 60 -7.65 -6.50 -5.81
CA THR A 60 -8.13 -5.31 -6.52
C THR A 60 -9.03 -5.67 -7.71
N LEU A 61 -8.85 -6.85 -8.31
CA LEU A 61 -9.68 -7.37 -9.39
C LEU A 61 -11.08 -7.78 -8.91
N LYS A 62 -11.22 -8.08 -7.61
CA LYS A 62 -12.41 -8.65 -6.97
C LYS A 62 -12.67 -8.03 -5.60
N ARG A 63 -12.48 -6.71 -5.47
CA ARG A 63 -12.47 -5.99 -4.17
C ARG A 63 -13.70 -6.29 -3.31
N ASP A 64 -14.90 -6.25 -3.89
CA ASP A 64 -16.13 -6.45 -3.12
C ASP A 64 -16.23 -7.88 -2.56
N LEU A 65 -15.81 -8.88 -3.34
CA LEU A 65 -15.73 -10.27 -2.88
C LEU A 65 -14.65 -10.43 -1.80
N TYR A 66 -13.51 -9.76 -1.96
CA TYR A 66 -12.44 -9.76 -0.96
C TYR A 66 -12.93 -9.21 0.38
N LEU A 67 -13.55 -8.03 0.39
CA LEU A 67 -14.10 -7.43 1.60
C LEU A 67 -15.20 -8.31 2.23
N GLN A 68 -16.09 -8.90 1.42
CA GLN A 68 -17.07 -9.86 1.94
C GLN A 68 -16.42 -11.09 2.58
N THR A 69 -15.30 -11.55 2.02
CA THR A 69 -14.58 -12.72 2.53
C THR A 69 -13.88 -12.40 3.85
N LEU A 70 -13.16 -11.29 3.93
CA LEU A 70 -12.55 -10.83 5.19
C LEU A 70 -13.59 -10.58 6.28
N LYS A 71 -14.76 -10.05 5.91
CA LYS A 71 -15.89 -9.90 6.83
C LYS A 71 -16.38 -11.24 7.36
N LYS A 72 -16.47 -12.28 6.51
CA LYS A 72 -16.81 -13.65 6.94
C LYS A 72 -15.76 -14.25 7.87
N ILE A 73 -14.47 -14.04 7.59
CA ILE A 73 -13.36 -14.46 8.46
C ILE A 73 -13.55 -13.89 9.86
N VAL A 74 -13.70 -12.57 9.97
CA VAL A 74 -13.92 -11.90 11.26
C VAL A 74 -15.21 -12.38 11.94
N GLN A 75 -16.30 -12.58 11.19
CA GLN A 75 -17.57 -13.09 11.74
C GLN A 75 -17.49 -14.52 12.26
N SER A 76 -16.54 -15.33 11.79
CA SER A 76 -16.28 -16.67 12.32
C SER A 76 -15.48 -16.68 13.64
N GLY A 77 -15.14 -15.51 14.18
CA GLY A 77 -14.38 -15.37 15.42
C GLY A 77 -12.86 -15.37 15.24
N VAL A 78 -12.37 -15.35 13.99
CA VAL A 78 -10.95 -15.23 13.67
C VAL A 78 -10.50 -13.78 13.85
N GLU A 79 -9.39 -13.58 14.56
CA GLU A 79 -8.79 -12.25 14.70
C GLU A 79 -7.92 -11.93 13.47
N LEU A 80 -8.31 -10.87 12.75
CA LEU A 80 -7.65 -10.43 11.52
C LEU A 80 -6.59 -9.36 11.83
N PHE A 81 -5.34 -9.64 11.49
CA PHE A 81 -4.24 -8.69 11.65
C PHE A 81 -4.14 -7.72 10.47
N ASN A 82 -4.00 -6.47 10.88
CA ASN A 82 -4.70 -5.29 10.39
C ASN A 82 -6.23 -5.49 10.31
N PRO A 83 -7.02 -4.82 11.20
CA PRO A 83 -8.46 -5.05 11.31
C PRO A 83 -9.24 -4.80 10.01
N PHE A 84 -10.40 -5.44 9.87
CA PHE A 84 -11.27 -5.30 8.69
C PHE A 84 -11.59 -3.85 8.33
N SER A 85 -11.84 -2.98 9.32
CA SER A 85 -12.12 -1.56 9.08
C SER A 85 -10.95 -0.83 8.41
N ILE A 86 -9.71 -1.18 8.76
CA ILE A 86 -8.51 -0.64 8.12
C ILE A 86 -8.40 -1.14 6.70
N VAL A 87 -8.67 -2.43 6.46
CA VAL A 87 -8.65 -3.01 5.12
C VAL A 87 -9.71 -2.36 4.23
N GLU A 88 -10.93 -2.21 4.73
CA GLU A 88 -12.03 -1.56 4.00
C GLU A 88 -11.67 -0.11 3.63
N TRP A 89 -11.13 0.66 4.58
CA TRP A 89 -10.70 2.04 4.36
C TRP A 89 -9.51 2.16 3.39
N ASN A 90 -8.47 1.36 3.58
CA ASN A 90 -7.23 1.45 2.79
C ASN A 90 -7.39 0.84 1.37
N SER A 91 -8.39 -0.01 1.15
CA SER A 91 -8.66 -0.63 -0.17
C SER A 91 -9.15 0.37 -1.23
N HIS A 92 -9.41 1.61 -0.83
CA HIS A 92 -9.85 2.70 -1.71
C HIS A 92 -9.01 3.95 -1.43
N LYS A 93 -8.24 4.41 -2.43
CA LYS A 93 -7.27 5.51 -2.36
C LYS A 93 -7.85 6.89 -2.00
N SER A 94 -9.16 6.99 -1.76
CA SER A 94 -9.76 8.19 -1.13
C SER A 94 -9.20 8.46 0.26
N TYR A 95 -8.55 7.49 0.92
CA TYR A 95 -7.80 7.75 2.14
C TYR A 95 -6.78 8.88 1.97
N LEU A 96 -6.17 9.06 0.78
CA LEU A 96 -5.25 10.17 0.52
C LEU A 96 -5.94 11.53 0.69
N LEU A 97 -7.21 11.64 0.31
CA LEU A 97 -8.03 12.84 0.52
C LEU A 97 -8.29 13.09 2.00
N ASP A 98 -8.49 12.03 2.80
CA ASP A 98 -8.68 12.15 4.23
C ASP A 98 -7.39 12.57 4.95
N LEU A 99 -6.24 12.04 4.52
CA LEU A 99 -4.92 12.46 5.01
C LEU A 99 -4.61 13.92 4.65
N LEU A 100 -4.99 14.38 3.45
CA LEU A 100 -4.89 15.79 3.05
C LEU A 100 -5.73 16.71 3.94
N LYS A 101 -6.98 16.32 4.28
CA LYS A 101 -7.83 17.10 5.21
C LYS A 101 -7.19 17.21 6.61
N LYS A 102 -6.41 16.21 7.02
CA LYS A 102 -5.63 16.22 8.27
C LYS A 102 -4.34 17.06 8.18
N LYS A 103 -4.10 17.77 7.06
CA LYS A 103 -2.92 18.62 6.80
C LYS A 103 -1.61 17.83 6.91
N LEU A 104 -1.62 16.55 6.52
CA LEU A 104 -0.41 15.76 6.36
C LEU A 104 0.28 16.10 5.04
N ASN A 105 1.60 15.88 4.97
CA ASN A 105 2.37 16.14 3.76
C ASN A 105 2.19 14.99 2.76
N VAL A 106 1.10 15.06 2.00
CA VAL A 106 0.66 14.05 1.03
C VAL A 106 0.55 14.69 -0.34
N ILE A 107 0.82 13.93 -1.40
CA ILE A 107 0.58 14.41 -2.76
C ILE A 107 -0.86 14.90 -2.89
N GLU A 108 -1.01 16.13 -3.38
CA GLU A 108 -2.33 16.71 -3.64
C GLU A 108 -3.13 15.79 -4.57
N SER A 109 -4.35 15.46 -4.15
CA SER A 109 -5.21 14.50 -4.83
C SER A 109 -6.55 15.15 -5.10
N LEU A 110 -6.98 15.15 -6.36
CA LEU A 110 -8.26 15.71 -6.79
C LEU A 110 -9.20 14.58 -7.22
N ASP A 111 -10.27 14.41 -6.47
CA ASP A 111 -11.39 13.55 -6.85
C ASP A 111 -12.13 14.19 -8.03
N ILE A 112 -12.01 13.58 -9.21
CA ILE A 112 -12.55 14.14 -10.47
C ILE A 112 -14.06 14.39 -10.35
N ASN A 113 -14.75 13.56 -9.59
CA ASN A 113 -16.20 13.64 -9.44
C ASN A 113 -16.72 14.80 -8.59
N LYS A 114 -15.84 15.48 -7.85
CA LYS A 114 -16.23 16.55 -6.92
C LYS A 114 -16.17 17.94 -7.54
N TYR A 115 -15.76 18.04 -8.80
CA TYR A 115 -15.46 19.30 -9.46
C TYR A 115 -16.04 19.28 -10.88
N SER A 116 -16.48 20.44 -11.35
CA SER A 116 -16.71 20.66 -12.77
C SER A 116 -15.39 20.59 -13.55
N GLU A 117 -15.48 20.40 -14.86
CA GLU A 117 -14.31 20.41 -15.75
C GLU A 117 -13.50 21.71 -15.60
N GLN A 118 -14.16 22.86 -15.55
CA GLN A 118 -13.51 24.15 -15.36
C GLN A 118 -12.76 24.23 -14.02
N GLU A 119 -13.39 23.82 -12.92
CA GLU A 119 -12.74 23.83 -11.61
C GLU A 119 -11.54 22.87 -11.54
N LEU A 120 -11.62 21.70 -12.21
CA LEU A 120 -10.48 20.79 -12.33
C LEU A 120 -9.33 21.45 -13.07
N LEU A 121 -9.60 22.11 -14.20
CA LEU A 121 -8.59 22.81 -14.98
C LEU A 121 -7.91 23.93 -14.18
N GLU A 122 -8.69 24.74 -13.46
CA GLU A 122 -8.16 25.78 -12.60
C GLU A 122 -7.25 25.21 -11.52
N ARG A 123 -7.65 24.13 -10.83
CA ARG A 123 -6.84 23.48 -9.80
C ARG A 123 -5.57 22.86 -10.35
N VAL A 124 -5.68 22.09 -11.44
CA VAL A 124 -4.55 21.48 -12.13
C VAL A 124 -3.56 22.54 -12.61
N SER A 125 -4.04 23.69 -13.09
CA SER A 125 -3.18 24.79 -13.55
C SER A 125 -2.28 25.36 -12.43
N ASN A 126 -2.75 25.31 -11.18
CA ASN A 126 -2.00 25.77 -10.01
C ASN A 126 -0.87 24.83 -9.58
N TRP A 127 -0.84 23.58 -10.06
CA TRP A 127 0.29 22.69 -9.81
C TRP A 127 1.54 23.20 -10.51
N SER A 128 2.68 23.16 -9.85
CA SER A 128 3.96 23.53 -10.47
C SER A 128 4.45 22.48 -11.46
N GLN A 129 3.99 21.23 -11.32
CA GLN A 129 4.35 20.10 -12.17
C GLN A 129 3.81 20.29 -13.60
N LYS A 130 4.56 19.75 -14.56
CA LYS A 130 4.22 19.80 -15.99
C LYS A 130 3.27 18.69 -16.41
N GLN A 131 3.18 17.63 -15.60
CA GLN A 131 2.44 16.42 -15.91
C GLN A 131 1.46 16.07 -14.80
N ILE A 132 0.41 15.37 -15.21
CA ILE A 132 -0.70 14.90 -14.38
C ILE A 132 -0.69 13.39 -14.44
N ILE A 133 -0.89 12.74 -13.31
CA ILE A 133 -1.15 11.30 -13.27
C ILE A 133 -2.60 11.05 -12.86
N ALA A 134 -3.33 10.33 -13.70
CA ALA A 134 -4.66 9.81 -13.40
C ALA A 134 -4.52 8.42 -12.80
N LYS A 135 -5.17 8.20 -11.65
CA LYS A 135 -5.10 6.95 -10.90
C LYS A 135 -6.52 6.46 -10.58
N PRO A 136 -6.81 5.15 -10.67
CA PRO A 136 -8.05 4.63 -10.14
C PRO A 136 -8.01 4.64 -8.61
N PHE A 137 -9.15 4.86 -7.97
CA PHE A 137 -9.24 4.78 -6.51
C PHE A 137 -9.00 3.37 -5.98
N VAL A 138 -9.36 2.34 -6.74
CA VAL A 138 -9.06 0.94 -6.43
C VAL A 138 -8.05 0.44 -7.44
N GLY A 139 -6.88 0.01 -6.97
CA GLY A 139 -5.81 -0.48 -7.83
C GLY A 139 -4.51 -0.72 -7.06
N ALA A 140 -3.64 -1.56 -7.63
CA ALA A 140 -2.31 -1.91 -7.11
C ALA A 140 -1.33 -2.05 -8.29
N THR A 141 -0.02 -2.12 -8.01
CA THR A 141 1.04 -2.44 -9.01
C THR A 141 0.97 -1.60 -10.28
N SER A 142 0.72 -0.29 -10.12
CA SER A 142 0.59 0.67 -11.22
C SER A 142 -0.53 0.37 -12.25
N GLN A 143 -1.47 -0.52 -11.93
CA GLN A 143 -2.58 -0.85 -12.83
C GLN A 143 -3.50 0.35 -13.05
N GLY A 144 -3.81 0.64 -14.32
CA GLY A 144 -4.70 1.72 -14.71
C GLY A 144 -4.08 3.12 -14.67
N LEU A 145 -2.85 3.29 -14.17
CA LEU A 145 -2.19 4.58 -14.09
C LEU A 145 -1.86 5.14 -15.47
N LYS A 146 -2.10 6.43 -15.69
CA LYS A 146 -1.72 7.11 -16.93
C LYS A 146 -1.26 8.54 -16.70
N ILE A 147 -0.17 8.92 -17.36
CA ILE A 147 0.43 10.24 -17.29
C ILE A 147 -0.01 11.06 -18.51
N PHE A 148 -0.30 12.33 -18.29
CA PHE A 148 -0.69 13.31 -19.30
C PHE A 148 0.11 14.60 -19.11
N ASN A 149 0.39 15.30 -20.20
CA ASN A 149 0.92 16.66 -20.12
C ASN A 149 -0.19 17.62 -19.67
N LYS A 150 0.20 18.73 -19.04
CA LYS A 150 -0.72 19.81 -18.65
C LYS A 150 -1.04 20.79 -19.79
N ASP A 151 -0.51 20.57 -20.99
CA ASP A 151 -0.88 21.35 -22.17
C ASP A 151 -2.30 21.00 -22.67
N LEU A 152 -2.84 21.81 -23.57
CA LEU A 152 -4.20 21.64 -24.10
C LEU A 152 -4.43 20.23 -24.70
N GLN A 153 -3.41 19.68 -25.35
CA GLN A 153 -3.51 18.35 -25.96
C GLN A 153 -3.60 17.26 -24.89
N GLY A 154 -2.74 17.30 -23.87
CA GLY A 154 -2.73 16.33 -22.78
C GLY A 154 -3.99 16.39 -21.93
N ILE A 155 -4.53 17.58 -21.69
CA ILE A 155 -5.83 17.77 -21.02
C ILE A 155 -6.98 17.14 -21.82
N ASN A 156 -7.05 17.37 -23.13
CA ASN A 156 -8.06 16.72 -23.97
C ASN A 156 -7.95 15.19 -23.95
N GLN A 157 -6.73 14.67 -23.97
CA GLN A 157 -6.47 13.23 -23.85
C GLN A 157 -6.88 12.67 -22.48
N LEU A 158 -6.68 13.43 -21.41
CA LEU A 158 -7.05 13.06 -20.05
C LEU A 158 -8.57 12.85 -19.94
N PHE A 159 -9.37 13.82 -20.37
CA PHE A 159 -10.83 13.72 -20.32
C PHE A 159 -11.39 12.65 -21.27
N HIS A 160 -10.72 12.39 -22.41
CA HIS A 160 -11.11 11.28 -23.28
C HIS A 160 -10.80 9.90 -22.66
N TYR A 161 -9.71 9.80 -21.89
CA TYR A 161 -9.29 8.55 -21.26
C TYR A 161 -10.15 8.17 -20.05
N ILE A 162 -10.53 9.16 -19.23
CA ILE A 162 -11.31 8.93 -18.02
C ILE A 162 -12.75 8.55 -18.40
N LYS A 163 -13.04 7.25 -18.31
CA LYS A 163 -14.40 6.72 -18.32
C LYS A 163 -14.83 6.43 -16.88
N ASN A 164 -16.10 6.66 -16.56
CA ASN A 164 -16.63 6.50 -15.20
C ASN A 164 -15.81 7.32 -14.18
N PRO A 165 -15.88 8.66 -14.24
CA PRO A 165 -15.03 9.56 -13.45
C PRO A 165 -15.06 9.30 -11.93
N GLN A 166 -16.12 8.66 -11.42
CA GLN A 166 -16.25 8.24 -10.02
C GLN A 166 -15.15 7.30 -9.53
N ASN A 167 -14.48 6.62 -10.46
CA ASN A 167 -13.45 5.66 -10.12
C ASN A 167 -12.05 6.27 -10.12
N TRP A 168 -11.89 7.57 -10.43
CA TRP A 168 -10.60 8.16 -10.73
C TRP A 168 -10.31 9.39 -9.87
N PHE A 169 -9.02 9.62 -9.63
CA PHE A 169 -8.50 10.87 -9.10
C PHE A 169 -7.25 11.31 -9.85
N LEU A 170 -6.93 12.60 -9.75
CA LEU A 170 -5.74 13.21 -10.35
C LEU A 170 -4.73 13.57 -9.27
N GLN A 171 -3.46 13.48 -9.63
CA GLN A 171 -2.34 14.00 -8.84
C GLN A 171 -1.34 14.71 -9.77
N PRO A 172 -0.58 15.68 -9.26
CA PRO A 172 0.62 16.15 -9.97
C PRO A 172 1.64 15.01 -10.05
N PHE A 173 2.28 14.86 -11.21
CA PHE A 173 3.33 13.89 -11.40
C PHE A 173 4.69 14.47 -10.98
N TYR A 174 5.33 13.85 -9.99
CA TYR A 174 6.64 14.24 -9.46
C TYR A 174 7.74 13.45 -10.18
N GLU A 175 8.65 14.16 -10.85
CA GLU A 175 9.78 13.55 -11.58
C GLU A 175 10.82 12.95 -10.61
N GLU A 176 10.80 13.36 -9.34
CA GLU A 176 11.63 12.80 -8.27
C GLU A 176 11.45 11.27 -8.11
N ILE A 177 10.35 10.70 -8.62
CA ILE A 177 10.17 9.25 -8.68
C ILE A 177 11.30 8.54 -9.46
N PHE A 178 11.89 9.21 -10.46
CA PHE A 178 13.02 8.67 -11.23
C PHE A 178 14.31 8.63 -10.41
N GLU A 179 14.43 9.46 -9.36
CA GLU A 179 15.53 9.37 -8.40
C GLU A 179 15.31 8.23 -7.40
N GLY A 180 14.08 7.76 -7.26
CA GLY A 180 13.66 6.60 -6.51
C GLY A 180 12.55 6.90 -5.51
N GLU A 181 11.67 5.92 -5.30
CA GLU A 181 10.66 5.90 -4.24
C GLU A 181 11.27 5.33 -2.97
N MET A 182 11.03 5.97 -1.83
CA MET A 182 11.42 5.41 -0.53
C MET A 182 10.21 4.77 0.13
N SER A 183 10.44 3.64 0.79
CA SER A 183 9.43 2.94 1.58
C SER A 183 9.93 2.76 3.01
N LEU A 184 9.12 3.16 3.99
CA LEU A 184 9.37 2.92 5.42
C LEU A 184 8.45 1.81 5.91
N ILE A 185 9.04 0.77 6.49
CA ILE A 185 8.30 -0.37 7.03
C ILE A 185 8.21 -0.19 8.55
N TYR A 186 7.00 -0.32 9.07
CA TYR A 186 6.70 -0.25 10.50
C TYR A 186 5.99 -1.51 10.96
N PHE A 187 6.33 -1.98 12.15
CA PHE A 187 5.58 -3.02 12.85
C PHE A 187 5.12 -2.53 14.21
N ASN A 188 3.83 -2.67 14.54
CA ASN A 188 3.21 -2.09 15.74
C ASN A 188 3.58 -0.61 15.94
N ASN A 189 3.49 0.19 14.86
CA ASN A 189 3.89 1.61 14.84
C ASN A 189 5.35 1.88 15.28
N LYS A 190 6.24 0.90 15.13
CA LYS A 190 7.69 1.05 15.35
C LYS A 190 8.43 0.83 14.04
N PHE A 191 9.32 1.75 13.71
CA PHE A 191 10.15 1.65 12.51
C PHE A 191 10.98 0.35 12.56
N SER A 192 11.00 -0.38 11.44
CA SER A 192 11.76 -1.62 11.31
C SER A 192 12.95 -1.44 10.37
N HIS A 193 12.69 -1.01 9.14
CA HIS A 193 13.68 -0.83 8.10
C HIS A 193 13.13 0.05 6.97
N GLY A 194 14.03 0.60 6.16
CA GLY A 194 13.70 1.39 4.98
C GLY A 194 14.29 0.77 3.72
N LEU A 195 13.68 1.07 2.59
CA LEU A 195 14.20 0.70 1.28
C LEU A 195 13.98 1.82 0.27
N LYS A 196 14.77 1.80 -0.79
CA LYS A 196 14.67 2.69 -1.94
C LYS A 196 14.45 1.84 -3.19
N LYS A 197 13.39 2.14 -3.94
CA LYS A 197 12.99 1.50 -5.18
C LYS A 197 13.29 2.45 -6.32
N ILE A 198 14.25 2.10 -7.17
CA ILE A 198 14.66 2.92 -8.31
C ILE A 198 14.03 2.33 -9.56
N PRO A 199 13.08 3.03 -10.21
CA PRO A 199 12.49 2.56 -11.44
C PRO A 199 13.53 2.28 -12.53
N LYS A 200 13.23 1.35 -13.43
CA LYS A 200 14.03 1.13 -14.63
C LYS A 200 14.12 2.42 -15.44
N ASN A 201 15.27 2.69 -16.07
CA ASN A 201 15.45 3.89 -16.90
C ASN A 201 14.34 4.05 -17.94
N GLY A 202 13.69 5.22 -17.95
CA GLY A 202 12.56 5.54 -18.81
C GLY A 202 11.20 4.98 -18.37
N ASP A 203 11.14 4.32 -17.20
CA ASP A 203 9.92 3.83 -16.57
C ASP A 203 9.73 4.56 -15.22
N PHE A 204 8.50 4.88 -14.85
CA PHE A 204 8.19 5.52 -13.57
C PHE A 204 7.69 4.51 -12.52
N ARG A 205 7.41 3.28 -12.94
CA ARG A 205 6.86 2.24 -12.07
C ARG A 205 7.98 1.70 -11.18
N SER A 206 7.83 1.86 -9.88
CA SER A 206 8.82 1.52 -8.84
C SER A 206 8.75 0.05 -8.39
N GLN A 207 7.88 -0.77 -8.98
CA GLN A 207 7.74 -2.17 -8.61
C GLN A 207 8.81 -3.06 -9.27
N GLU A 208 9.25 -4.10 -8.56
CA GLU A 208 10.31 -5.01 -8.99
C GLU A 208 9.90 -5.85 -10.21
N GLU A 209 8.61 -6.15 -10.34
CA GLU A 209 8.03 -6.84 -11.49
C GLU A 209 8.26 -6.09 -12.81
N PHE A 210 8.51 -4.78 -12.74
CA PHE A 210 8.86 -3.94 -13.90
C PHE A 210 10.38 -3.71 -14.06
N GLY A 211 11.20 -4.41 -13.28
CA GLY A 211 12.66 -4.33 -13.31
C GLY A 211 13.25 -3.18 -12.49
N SER A 212 12.50 -2.69 -11.49
CA SER A 212 13.03 -1.70 -10.54
C SER A 212 14.13 -2.31 -9.67
N GLU A 213 15.15 -1.51 -9.37
CA GLU A 213 16.20 -1.89 -8.45
C GLU A 213 15.76 -1.60 -7.00
N ILE A 214 15.77 -2.63 -6.16
CA ILE A 214 15.38 -2.52 -4.75
C ILE A 214 16.65 -2.51 -3.88
N LYS A 215 16.83 -1.45 -3.09
CA LYS A 215 17.98 -1.28 -2.20
C LYS A 215 17.55 -1.04 -0.77
N ALA A 216 18.31 -1.59 0.18
CA ALA A 216 18.23 -1.14 1.56
C ALA A 216 18.48 0.38 1.63
N TYR A 217 17.75 1.06 2.49
CA TYR A 217 17.86 2.50 2.67
C TYR A 217 17.81 2.83 4.16
N GLU A 218 18.75 3.67 4.59
CA GLU A 218 18.81 4.19 5.96
C GLU A 218 18.15 5.58 5.98
N PRO A 219 16.86 5.68 6.37
CA PRO A 219 16.15 6.95 6.38
C PRO A 219 16.65 7.84 7.52
N SER A 220 16.61 9.15 7.29
CA SER A 220 16.85 10.14 8.33
C SER A 220 15.77 10.10 9.42
N LYS A 221 16.08 10.68 10.58
CA LYS A 221 15.09 10.85 11.65
C LYS A 221 13.84 11.61 11.19
N LEU A 222 14.01 12.60 10.31
CA LEU A 222 12.92 13.39 9.74
C LEU A 222 11.95 12.51 8.93
N GLU A 223 12.48 11.59 8.13
CA GLU A 223 11.69 10.65 7.33
C GLU A 223 10.97 9.63 8.21
N ILE A 224 11.66 9.06 9.21
CA ILE A 224 11.05 8.14 10.17
C ILE A 224 9.89 8.82 10.92
N ASP A 225 10.09 10.04 11.40
CA ASP A 225 9.06 10.81 12.12
C ASP A 225 7.91 11.24 11.22
N PHE A 226 8.17 11.49 9.93
CA PHE A 226 7.13 11.71 8.94
C PHE A 226 6.20 10.50 8.80
N GLY A 227 6.75 9.29 8.65
CA GLY A 227 5.93 8.08 8.58
C GLY A 227 5.15 7.82 9.87
N LEU A 228 5.78 8.01 11.03
CA LEU A 228 5.09 7.90 12.34
C LEU A 228 3.95 8.93 12.48
N LYS A 229 4.13 10.15 11.98
CA LYS A 229 3.09 11.19 11.97
C LYS A 229 1.90 10.81 11.09
N ILE A 230 2.12 10.10 9.98
CA ILE A 230 1.03 9.57 9.16
C ILE A 230 0.28 8.46 9.90
N LEU A 231 1.04 7.49 10.44
CA LEU A 231 0.47 6.34 11.15
C LEU A 231 -0.29 6.74 12.42
N SER A 232 0.12 7.82 13.11
CA SER A 232 -0.60 8.32 14.30
C SER A 232 -2.01 8.83 13.98
N THR A 233 -2.36 9.01 12.72
CA THR A 233 -3.71 9.38 12.30
C THR A 233 -4.65 8.19 12.08
N VAL A 234 -4.11 6.97 12.13
CA VAL A 234 -4.83 5.70 12.11
C VAL A 234 -5.00 5.26 13.57
N THR A 235 -6.24 5.17 14.05
CA THR A 235 -6.54 4.96 15.47
C THR A 235 -6.57 3.49 15.88
N GLU A 236 -6.73 2.61 14.89
CA GLU A 236 -6.85 1.17 15.03
C GLU A 236 -5.46 0.54 15.11
N PRO A 237 -5.34 -0.62 15.77
CA PRO A 237 -4.06 -1.31 15.87
C PRO A 237 -3.58 -1.78 14.50
N LEU A 238 -2.31 -1.51 14.20
CA LEU A 238 -1.63 -1.97 12.99
C LEU A 238 -0.52 -2.95 13.38
N LEU A 239 -0.57 -4.18 12.88
CA LEU A 239 0.54 -5.11 12.99
C LEU A 239 1.70 -4.64 12.11
N TYR A 240 1.39 -4.19 10.90
CA TYR A 240 2.36 -3.68 9.94
C TYR A 240 1.80 -2.52 9.12
N ALA A 241 2.70 -1.71 8.58
CA ALA A 241 2.39 -0.65 7.63
C ALA A 241 3.60 -0.37 6.73
N ARG A 242 3.35 0.02 5.49
CA ARG A 242 4.36 0.60 4.60
C ARG A 242 3.97 2.01 4.20
N VAL A 243 4.91 2.94 4.35
CA VAL A 243 4.74 4.36 3.99
C VAL A 243 5.66 4.65 2.81
N ASP A 244 5.06 4.88 1.63
CA ASP A 244 5.77 5.10 0.37
C ASP A 244 5.77 6.58 0.00
N TYR A 245 6.93 7.16 -0.28
CA TYR A 245 7.10 8.59 -0.48
C TYR A 245 8.24 8.90 -1.46
N VAL A 246 8.24 10.13 -1.96
CA VAL A 246 9.37 10.75 -2.68
C VAL A 246 9.92 11.92 -1.86
N LEU A 247 11.19 12.26 -2.08
CA LEU A 247 11.80 13.45 -1.50
C LEU A 247 11.67 14.60 -2.49
N VAL A 248 10.91 15.63 -2.11
CA VAL A 248 10.76 16.86 -2.88
C VAL A 248 11.48 17.97 -2.11
N ASN A 249 12.56 18.51 -2.66
CA ASN A 249 13.44 19.46 -1.97
C ASN A 249 13.88 18.95 -0.58
N GLN A 250 14.30 17.68 -0.48
CA GLN A 250 14.69 17.00 0.76
C GLN A 250 13.58 16.82 1.81
N HIS A 251 12.31 17.05 1.45
CA HIS A 251 11.17 16.81 2.33
C HIS A 251 10.33 15.62 1.83
N PRO A 252 9.94 14.68 2.72
CA PRO A 252 9.19 13.50 2.33
C PRO A 252 7.74 13.86 2.01
N LEU A 253 7.26 13.43 0.84
CA LEU A 253 5.90 13.65 0.36
C LEU A 253 5.21 12.31 0.10
N LEU A 254 4.13 12.03 0.84
CA LEU A 254 3.46 10.72 0.80
C LEU A 254 2.85 10.46 -0.58
N MET A 255 3.22 9.32 -1.16
CA MET A 255 2.62 8.77 -2.38
C MET A 255 1.54 7.74 -2.07
N GLU A 256 1.87 6.79 -1.21
CA GLU A 256 1.01 5.66 -0.90
C GLU A 256 1.19 5.23 0.57
N LEU A 257 0.11 4.76 1.18
CA LEU A 257 0.08 4.18 2.51
C LEU A 257 -0.52 2.80 2.36
N GLU A 258 0.28 1.75 2.55
CA GLU A 258 -0.15 0.37 2.36
C GLU A 258 -0.31 -0.33 3.72
N LEU A 259 -1.56 -0.65 4.05
CA LEU A 259 -1.97 -1.25 5.31
C LEU A 259 -2.67 -2.61 5.14
N ILE A 260 -2.68 -3.18 3.93
CA ILE A 260 -3.42 -4.40 3.64
C ILE A 260 -2.46 -5.53 3.28
N GLU A 261 -1.85 -5.49 2.09
CA GLU A 261 -0.92 -6.53 1.62
C GLU A 261 0.42 -5.96 1.13
N PRO A 262 1.11 -5.09 1.90
CA PRO A 262 2.40 -4.58 1.45
C PRO A 262 3.43 -5.71 1.34
N ALA A 263 4.15 -5.73 0.23
CA ALA A 263 5.45 -6.36 0.19
C ALA A 263 6.34 -5.71 1.26
N LEU A 264 6.81 -6.51 2.21
CA LEU A 264 7.61 -6.05 3.35
C LEU A 264 9.12 -6.17 3.11
N TYR A 265 9.54 -6.82 2.02
CA TYR A 265 10.94 -6.92 1.60
C TYR A 265 11.87 -7.44 2.70
N PHE A 266 11.49 -8.54 3.34
CA PHE A 266 12.25 -9.15 4.43
C PHE A 266 13.72 -9.40 4.07
N ARG A 267 14.01 -9.66 2.79
CA ARG A 267 15.38 -9.89 2.29
C ARG A 267 16.29 -8.66 2.32
N THR A 268 15.73 -7.45 2.40
CA THR A 268 16.51 -6.20 2.31
C THR A 268 17.15 -5.79 3.64
N HIS A 269 16.73 -6.38 4.76
CA HIS A 269 17.30 -6.07 6.06
C HIS A 269 17.35 -7.33 6.95
N PRO A 270 18.52 -7.73 7.49
CA PRO A 270 18.68 -9.03 8.18
C PRO A 270 17.73 -9.27 9.35
N GLN A 271 17.29 -8.21 10.03
CA GLN A 271 16.36 -8.31 11.17
C GLN A 271 14.88 -8.15 10.79
N ALA A 272 14.54 -7.91 9.51
CA ALA A 272 13.17 -7.57 9.11
C ALA A 272 12.16 -8.67 9.48
N LEU A 273 12.44 -9.91 9.08
CA LEU A 273 11.57 -11.05 9.40
C LEU A 273 11.43 -11.27 10.91
N ASN A 274 12.55 -11.22 11.64
CA ASN A 274 12.54 -11.38 13.09
C ASN A 274 11.73 -10.26 13.78
N ASN A 275 11.88 -9.02 13.34
CA ASN A 275 11.11 -7.89 13.84
C ASN A 275 9.59 -8.07 13.63
N PHE A 276 9.19 -8.66 12.50
CA PHE A 276 7.79 -8.97 12.20
C PHE A 276 7.22 -10.02 13.17
N VAL A 277 7.94 -11.13 13.36
CA VAL A 277 7.51 -12.19 14.29
C VAL A 277 7.45 -11.69 15.73
N LEU A 278 8.39 -10.84 16.15
CA LEU A 278 8.35 -10.18 17.45
C LEU A 278 7.18 -9.19 17.59
N ALA A 279 6.74 -8.57 16.49
CA ALA A 279 5.56 -7.72 16.49
C ALA A 279 4.27 -8.53 16.68
N ILE A 280 4.17 -9.69 16.02
CA ILE A 280 3.07 -10.65 16.23
C ILE A 280 3.06 -11.10 17.69
N LYS A 281 4.21 -11.51 18.25
CA LYS A 281 4.32 -11.95 19.65
C LYS A 281 3.76 -10.94 20.65
N LYS A 282 4.01 -9.65 20.42
CA LYS A 282 3.57 -8.55 21.29
C LYS A 282 2.06 -8.34 21.29
N GLN A 283 1.32 -8.88 20.31
CA GLN A 283 -0.16 -8.83 20.32
C GLN A 283 -0.75 -9.77 21.39
N PHE A 284 0.05 -10.67 21.95
CA PHE A 284 -0.37 -11.70 22.91
C PHE A 284 0.25 -11.53 24.30
N CYS A 285 1.00 -10.45 24.54
CA CYS A 285 1.68 -10.13 25.80
C CYS A 285 1.04 -8.92 26.45
#